data_AF-A0A354J362-F1
#
_entry.id   AF-A0A354J362-F1
#
_cell.length_a   1.000
_cell.length_b   1.000
_cell.length_c   1.000
_cell.angle_alpha   90.00
_cell.angle_beta   90.00
_cell.angle_gamma   90.00
#
_symmetry.space_group_name_H-M   'P 1'
#
loop_
_entity.id
_entity.type
_entity.pdbx_description
1 polymer ?
#
loop_
_entity_poly.entity_id
_entity_poly.type
_entity_poly.pdbx_seq_one_letter_code
_entity_poly.pdbx_strand_id
1 'polypeptide(L)'
;MAAMEIGKEMFELSDSPCKKRSGRCVRNLIKIIVILIITIVILHTFLQNTSIFFRKRILLPFALHLNKQELVLIQGEEYRLYMNAINKRVSYETTNFRVAGVDINGRVFAYRTGKAFIIAKVDGKKYKCRVRVIDLNKKKLTLSVGESYHLNVLGPAVFPRWKSSNPKVASISVFGKVKARSRGRTVIRAKWKGKELKCVVTVR
;
A
#
# COMPACT_ATOMS: atom_id res chain seq x y z
N MET A 1 85.83 -30.54 37.41
CA MET A 1 85.45 -31.77 38.14
C MET A 1 83.95 -31.68 38.37
N ALA A 2 83.19 -32.63 37.82
CA ALA A 2 81.73 -32.60 37.69
C ALA A 2 81.01 -33.23 38.89
N ALA A 3 79.80 -32.75 39.20
CA ALA A 3 78.65 -33.47 39.79
C ALA A 3 77.44 -32.48 39.70
N MET A 4 76.32 -32.72 39.01
CA MET A 4 75.32 -33.81 39.03
C MET A 4 74.33 -33.71 40.20
N GLU A 5 73.07 -33.36 39.88
CA GLU A 5 71.77 -33.69 40.52
C GLU A 5 70.70 -32.89 39.75
N ILE A 6 69.84 -33.41 38.85
CA ILE A 6 68.78 -34.44 38.91
C ILE A 6 67.69 -34.18 39.98
N GLY A 7 66.56 -33.65 39.51
CA GLY A 7 65.24 -34.27 39.69
C GLY A 7 64.49 -34.06 41.01
N LYS A 8 63.45 -33.20 40.95
CA LYS A 8 62.14 -33.52 41.53
C LYS A 8 61.01 -32.72 40.88
N GLU A 9 60.27 -33.43 40.04
CA GLU A 9 58.83 -33.30 39.75
C GLU A 9 58.02 -33.00 41.04
N MET A 10 57.11 -32.01 41.04
CA MET A 10 55.70 -32.11 40.58
C MET A 10 54.74 -32.21 41.77
N PHE A 11 54.08 -31.10 42.10
CA PHE A 11 52.79 -30.91 42.79
C PHE A 11 52.71 -29.39 43.02
N GLU A 12 51.76 -28.59 42.56
CA GLU A 12 50.38 -28.86 42.19
C GLU A 12 49.91 -27.70 41.29
N LEU A 13 49.00 -28.06 40.39
CA LEU A 13 48.33 -27.25 39.39
C LEU A 13 47.95 -25.84 39.85
N SER A 14 48.29 -24.85 39.01
CA SER A 14 47.69 -23.53 39.05
C SER A 14 46.20 -23.61 38.71
N ASP A 15 45.35 -23.44 39.72
CA ASP A 15 43.94 -23.11 39.53
C ASP A 15 43.84 -21.83 38.70
N SER A 16 43.42 -21.99 37.44
CA SER A 16 43.20 -20.88 36.52
C SER A 16 41.87 -20.21 36.87
N PRO A 17 41.82 -18.90 37.20
CA PRO A 17 40.55 -18.25 37.52
C PRO A 17 39.69 -18.10 36.26
N CYS A 18 38.65 -18.92 36.24
CA CYS A 18 37.57 -19.03 35.26
C CYS A 18 36.89 -17.68 34.92
N LYS A 19 36.96 -17.31 33.64
CA LYS A 19 35.83 -16.90 32.76
C LYS A 19 34.73 -16.01 33.38
N LYS A 20 34.93 -14.67 33.44
CA LYS A 20 33.86 -13.72 33.81
C LYS A 20 33.78 -12.39 33.05
N ARG A 21 34.35 -12.27 31.84
CA ARG A 21 34.19 -11.06 30.98
C ARG A 21 33.47 -11.25 29.63
N SER A 22 33.16 -12.49 29.24
CA SER A 22 32.60 -12.83 27.91
C SER A 22 31.10 -12.55 27.73
N GLY A 23 30.29 -12.61 28.81
CA GLY A 23 28.81 -12.62 28.70
C GLY A 23 28.11 -11.27 28.44
N ARG A 24 28.82 -10.13 28.50
CA ARG A 24 28.23 -8.80 28.22
C ARG A 24 28.34 -8.45 26.73
N CYS A 25 29.48 -8.79 26.12
CA CYS A 25 29.73 -8.61 24.68
C CYS A 25 28.83 -9.52 23.84
N VAL A 26 28.72 -10.80 24.21
CA VAL A 26 27.86 -11.78 23.52
C VAL A 26 26.39 -11.39 23.59
N ARG A 27 25.91 -10.84 24.72
CA ARG A 27 24.51 -10.37 24.84
C ARG A 27 24.20 -9.17 23.95
N ASN A 28 25.13 -8.22 23.81
CA ASN A 28 24.95 -7.08 22.92
C ASN A 28 25.01 -7.50 21.45
N LEU A 29 25.88 -8.45 21.11
CA LEU A 29 25.97 -9.02 19.77
C LEU A 29 24.68 -9.78 19.39
N ILE A 30 24.13 -10.58 20.30
CA ILE A 30 22.84 -11.27 20.10
C ILE A 30 21.71 -10.27 19.90
N LYS A 31 21.65 -9.18 20.67
CA LYS A 31 20.64 -8.12 20.48
C LYS A 31 20.74 -7.46 19.10
N ILE A 32 21.94 -7.19 18.62
CA ILE A 32 22.15 -6.60 17.28
C ILE A 32 21.68 -7.57 16.18
N ILE A 33 21.99 -8.86 16.31
CA ILE A 33 21.54 -9.89 15.37
C ILE A 33 20.00 -10.01 15.38
N VAL A 34 19.38 -9.99 16.56
CA VAL A 34 17.91 -10.02 16.68
C VAL A 34 17.27 -8.80 16.03
N ILE A 35 17.84 -7.60 16.24
CA ILE A 35 17.35 -6.37 15.59
C ILE A 35 17.51 -6.46 14.07
N LEU A 36 18.64 -6.97 13.55
CA LEU A 36 18.85 -7.18 12.12
C LEU A 36 17.85 -8.17 11.52
N ILE A 37 17.56 -9.28 12.21
CA ILE A 37 16.55 -10.24 11.76
C ILE A 37 15.17 -9.59 11.73
N ILE A 38 14.80 -8.85 12.78
CA ILE A 38 13.51 -8.13 12.85
C ILE A 38 13.42 -7.10 11.73
N THR A 39 14.48 -6.32 11.46
CA THR A 39 14.46 -5.33 10.36
C THR A 39 14.40 -6.00 9.00
N ILE A 40 15.07 -7.14 8.79
CA ILE A 40 14.97 -7.94 7.56
C ILE A 40 13.55 -8.50 7.39
N VAL A 41 12.91 -9.00 8.45
CA VAL A 41 11.52 -9.51 8.41
C VAL A 41 10.54 -8.36 8.15
N ILE A 42 10.71 -7.21 8.80
CA ILE A 42 9.90 -6.00 8.56
C ILE A 42 10.13 -5.49 7.13
N LEU A 43 11.37 -5.45 6.65
CA LEU A 43 11.69 -5.04 5.30
C LEU A 43 11.08 -6.02 4.29
N HIS A 44 11.17 -7.33 4.52
CA HIS A 44 10.61 -8.34 3.64
C HIS A 44 9.06 -8.25 3.59
N THR A 45 8.41 -8.09 4.74
CA THR A 45 6.95 -7.89 4.81
C THR A 45 6.53 -6.56 4.18
N PHE A 46 7.29 -5.49 4.38
CA PHE A 46 7.08 -4.19 3.76
C PHE A 46 7.30 -4.25 2.24
N LEU A 47 8.34 -4.93 1.76
CA LEU A 47 8.63 -5.11 0.33
C LEU A 47 7.52 -5.91 -0.38
N GLN A 48 6.94 -6.92 0.28
CA GLN A 48 5.83 -7.69 -0.30
C GLN A 48 4.51 -6.91 -0.37
N ASN A 49 4.27 -6.00 0.59
CA ASN A 49 3.08 -5.14 0.64
C ASN A 49 3.27 -3.79 -0.08
N THR A 50 4.50 -3.37 -0.38
CA THR A 50 4.78 -2.11 -1.07
C THR A 50 4.80 -2.26 -2.58
N SER A 51 4.55 -1.13 -3.24
CA SER A 51 4.40 -1.02 -4.68
C SER A 51 5.69 -1.13 -5.49
N ILE A 52 6.84 -1.20 -4.82
CA ILE A 52 8.18 -1.01 -5.41
C ILE A 52 8.55 -2.16 -6.34
N PHE A 53 8.14 -3.40 -6.02
CA PHE A 53 8.38 -4.57 -6.87
C PHE A 53 7.58 -4.55 -8.19
N PHE A 54 6.57 -3.68 -8.30
CA PHE A 54 5.59 -3.70 -9.39
C PHE A 54 5.65 -2.46 -10.29
N ARG A 55 6.79 -1.74 -10.28
CA ARG A 55 7.04 -0.64 -11.22
C ARG A 55 7.16 -1.22 -12.64
N LYS A 56 6.43 -0.61 -13.58
CA LYS A 56 6.22 -1.05 -14.97
C LYS A 56 7.46 -1.71 -15.59
N ARG A 57 7.39 -3.02 -15.86
CA ARG A 57 8.29 -3.67 -16.82
C ARG A 57 7.79 -3.38 -18.24
N ILE A 58 8.71 -3.23 -19.17
CA ILE A 58 8.41 -3.20 -20.61
C ILE A 58 7.83 -4.59 -20.95
N LEU A 59 6.58 -4.62 -21.40
CA LEU A 59 5.87 -5.86 -21.73
C LEU A 59 6.06 -6.15 -23.22
N LEU A 60 6.71 -7.28 -23.52
CA LEU A 60 6.76 -7.82 -24.88
C LEU A 60 5.33 -8.23 -25.30
N PRO A 61 4.96 -8.08 -26.58
CA PRO A 61 3.59 -8.32 -27.06
C PRO A 61 3.07 -9.75 -26.83
N PHE A 62 3.97 -10.73 -26.67
CA PHE A 62 3.65 -12.14 -26.42
C PHE A 62 3.84 -12.57 -24.95
N ALA A 63 4.24 -11.65 -24.07
CA ALA A 63 4.44 -11.98 -22.67
C ALA A 63 3.10 -12.10 -21.95
N LEU A 64 2.95 -13.12 -21.11
CA LEU A 64 1.76 -13.29 -20.28
C LEU A 64 1.66 -12.13 -19.30
N HIS A 65 0.67 -11.26 -19.49
CA HIS A 65 0.48 -10.05 -18.69
C HIS A 65 -1.00 -9.71 -18.49
N LEU A 66 -1.27 -8.97 -17.42
CA LEU A 66 -2.57 -8.35 -17.17
C LEU A 66 -2.77 -7.16 -18.10
N ASN A 67 -4.00 -6.94 -18.55
CA ASN A 67 -4.35 -5.74 -19.32
C ASN A 67 -4.07 -4.43 -18.54
N LYS A 68 -4.21 -4.47 -17.21
CA LYS A 68 -3.89 -3.38 -16.29
C LYS A 68 -3.20 -3.90 -15.03
N GLN A 69 -2.17 -3.19 -14.60
CA GLN A 69 -1.46 -3.45 -13.33
C GLN A 69 -1.99 -2.57 -12.18
N GLU A 70 -2.64 -1.46 -12.49
CA GLU A 70 -3.25 -0.56 -11.51
C GLU A 70 -4.62 -0.12 -12.01
N LEU A 71 -5.63 -0.29 -11.16
CA LEU A 71 -6.99 0.17 -11.35
C LEU A 71 -7.33 1.18 -10.25
N VAL A 72 -7.95 2.27 -10.66
CA VAL A 72 -8.58 3.23 -9.77
C VAL A 72 -10.06 3.20 -10.09
N LEU A 73 -10.88 2.81 -9.12
CA LEU A 73 -12.32 2.64 -9.27
C LEU A 73 -13.06 3.54 -8.28
N ILE A 74 -14.22 4.02 -8.68
CA ILE A 74 -15.16 4.67 -7.77
C ILE A 74 -15.99 3.58 -7.09
N GLN A 75 -16.38 3.76 -5.83
CA GLN A 75 -17.27 2.81 -5.15
C GLN A 75 -18.54 2.54 -5.99
N GLY A 76 -18.83 1.25 -6.21
CA GLY A 76 -19.91 0.77 -7.07
C GLY A 76 -19.55 0.59 -8.55
N GLU A 77 -18.35 0.98 -8.99
CA GLU A 77 -17.89 0.69 -10.35
C GLU A 77 -17.40 -0.76 -10.50
N GLU A 78 -17.44 -1.22 -11.75
CA GLU A 78 -16.93 -2.52 -12.17
C GLU A 78 -15.87 -2.37 -13.27
N TYR A 79 -14.95 -3.33 -13.34
CA TYR A 79 -13.94 -3.37 -14.40
C TYR A 79 -13.58 -4.80 -14.77
N ARG A 80 -13.52 -5.13 -16.07
CA ARG A 80 -13.07 -6.45 -16.53
C ARG A 80 -11.55 -6.52 -16.63
N LEU A 81 -10.94 -7.20 -15.67
CA LEU A 81 -9.52 -7.53 -15.62
C LEU A 81 -9.28 -8.87 -16.33
N TYR A 82 -8.56 -8.84 -17.44
CA TYR A 82 -8.21 -10.06 -18.18
C TYR A 82 -6.70 -10.15 -18.40
N MET A 83 -6.23 -11.36 -18.65
CA MET A 83 -4.86 -11.62 -19.05
C MET A 83 -4.80 -11.97 -20.53
N ASN A 84 -3.78 -11.46 -21.21
CA ASN A 84 -3.42 -11.93 -22.53
C ASN A 84 -2.69 -13.26 -22.35
N ALA A 85 -3.46 -14.35 -22.29
CA ALA A 85 -2.95 -15.71 -22.16
C ALA A 85 -3.64 -16.60 -23.20
N ILE A 86 -2.87 -17.20 -24.09
CA ILE A 86 -3.39 -18.11 -25.12
C ILE A 86 -3.69 -19.46 -24.46
N ASN A 87 -4.93 -19.93 -24.56
CA ASN A 87 -5.40 -21.27 -24.16
C ASN A 87 -5.10 -21.67 -22.70
N LYS A 88 -4.98 -20.70 -21.79
CA LYS A 88 -4.68 -20.97 -20.38
C LYS A 88 -5.81 -20.54 -19.48
N ARG A 89 -6.18 -21.42 -18.54
CA ARG A 89 -7.19 -21.12 -17.53
C ARG A 89 -6.60 -20.17 -16.49
N VAL A 90 -7.29 -19.05 -16.27
CA VAL A 90 -6.91 -18.05 -15.26
C VAL A 90 -7.80 -18.21 -14.04
N SER A 91 -7.21 -18.26 -12.86
CA SER A 91 -7.95 -18.14 -11.59
C SER A 91 -7.65 -16.80 -10.94
N TYR A 92 -8.66 -16.15 -10.37
CA TYR A 92 -8.53 -14.86 -9.70
C TYR A 92 -8.75 -14.99 -8.19
N GLU A 93 -8.02 -14.18 -7.44
CA GLU A 93 -8.11 -14.08 -5.98
C GLU A 93 -7.99 -12.60 -5.58
N THR A 94 -8.61 -12.19 -4.47
CA THR A 94 -8.47 -10.84 -3.93
C THR A 94 -7.82 -10.89 -2.55
N THR A 95 -6.90 -9.96 -2.28
CA THR A 95 -6.33 -9.82 -0.93
C THR A 95 -7.30 -9.19 0.07
N ASN A 96 -8.31 -8.47 -0.40
CA ASN A 96 -9.30 -7.82 0.47
C ASN A 96 -10.66 -7.71 -0.22
N PHE A 97 -11.51 -8.71 0.05
CA PHE A 97 -12.86 -8.81 -0.50
C PHE A 97 -13.79 -7.67 -0.04
N ARG A 98 -13.52 -7.03 1.11
CA ARG A 98 -14.35 -5.91 1.58
C ARG A 98 -14.14 -4.64 0.74
N VAL A 99 -12.97 -4.49 0.13
CA VAL A 99 -12.61 -3.36 -0.72
C VAL A 99 -12.95 -3.66 -2.17
N ALA A 100 -12.49 -4.79 -2.70
CA ALA A 100 -12.73 -5.19 -4.07
C ALA A 100 -12.90 -6.71 -4.21
N GLY A 101 -13.98 -7.12 -4.88
CA GLY A 101 -14.24 -8.50 -5.28
C GLY A 101 -13.84 -8.77 -6.71
N VAL A 102 -13.69 -10.03 -7.09
CA VAL A 102 -13.48 -10.46 -8.47
C VAL A 102 -14.23 -11.76 -8.75
N ASP A 103 -14.89 -11.86 -9.91
CA ASP A 103 -15.57 -13.08 -10.34
C ASP A 103 -14.62 -14.03 -11.12
N ILE A 104 -15.14 -15.20 -11.49
CA ILE A 104 -14.38 -16.19 -12.28
C ILE A 104 -14.04 -15.70 -13.69
N ASN A 105 -14.77 -14.71 -14.21
CA ASN A 105 -14.58 -14.11 -15.53
C ASN A 105 -13.60 -12.92 -15.51
N GLY A 106 -13.08 -12.57 -14.34
CA GLY A 106 -12.18 -11.43 -14.12
C GLY A 106 -12.89 -10.08 -13.99
N ARG A 107 -14.22 -10.02 -13.80
CA ARG A 107 -14.91 -8.76 -13.45
C ARG A 107 -14.61 -8.41 -12.01
N VAL A 108 -14.05 -7.23 -11.81
CA VAL A 108 -13.66 -6.68 -10.51
C VAL A 108 -14.74 -5.69 -10.06
N PHE A 109 -15.26 -5.88 -8.85
CA PHE A 109 -16.32 -5.06 -8.25
C PHE A 109 -15.73 -4.19 -7.14
N ALA A 110 -16.02 -2.89 -7.13
CA ALA A 110 -15.56 -1.95 -6.11
C ALA A 110 -16.59 -1.76 -4.99
N TYR A 111 -16.33 -2.33 -3.80
CA TYR A 111 -17.30 -2.33 -2.70
C TYR A 111 -17.09 -1.22 -1.67
N ARG A 112 -15.87 -1.04 -1.15
CA ARG A 112 -15.55 -0.03 -0.14
C ARG A 112 -14.26 0.67 -0.49
N THR A 113 -14.14 1.92 -0.08
CA THR A 113 -12.92 2.72 -0.31
C THR A 113 -11.70 2.10 0.38
N GLY A 114 -10.59 1.98 -0.33
CA GLY A 114 -9.40 1.32 0.21
C GLY A 114 -8.40 0.86 -0.86
N LYS A 115 -7.42 0.07 -0.43
CA LYS A 115 -6.44 -0.60 -1.30
C LYS A 115 -6.69 -2.11 -1.26
N ALA A 116 -6.70 -2.74 -2.43
CA ALA A 116 -6.73 -4.18 -2.57
C ALA A 116 -5.78 -4.62 -3.70
N PHE A 117 -5.44 -5.89 -3.73
CA PHE A 117 -4.75 -6.49 -4.85
C PHE A 117 -5.59 -7.65 -5.38
N ILE A 118 -5.79 -7.66 -6.69
CA ILE A 118 -6.33 -8.81 -7.40
C ILE A 118 -5.14 -9.62 -7.92
N ILE A 119 -5.11 -10.90 -7.59
CA ILE A 119 -4.07 -11.84 -7.95
C ILE A 119 -4.63 -12.79 -8.99
N ALA A 120 -4.12 -12.73 -10.22
CA ALA A 120 -4.40 -13.70 -11.26
C ALA A 120 -3.32 -14.79 -11.23
N LYS A 121 -3.72 -16.06 -11.17
CA LYS A 121 -2.81 -17.22 -11.20
C LYS A 121 -2.97 -17.96 -12.51
N VAL A 122 -1.85 -18.23 -13.18
CA VAL A 122 -1.73 -19.05 -14.40
C VAL A 122 -0.44 -19.84 -14.33
N ASP A 123 -0.50 -21.15 -14.54
CA ASP A 123 0.64 -22.07 -14.53
C ASP A 123 1.59 -21.89 -13.33
N GLY A 124 1.01 -21.76 -12.13
CA GLY A 124 1.75 -21.52 -10.89
C GLY A 124 2.34 -20.11 -10.73
N LYS A 125 2.29 -19.25 -11.75
CA LYS A 125 2.75 -17.86 -11.69
C LYS A 125 1.63 -16.94 -11.18
N LYS A 126 2.00 -15.97 -10.34
CA LYS A 126 1.08 -14.98 -9.75
C LYS A 126 1.30 -13.59 -10.35
N TYR A 127 0.23 -12.99 -10.86
CA TYR A 127 0.20 -11.63 -11.40
C TYR A 127 -0.69 -10.76 -10.52
N LYS A 128 -0.18 -9.63 -10.05
CA LYS A 128 -0.92 -8.72 -9.17
C LYS A 128 -1.39 -7.48 -9.93
N CYS A 129 -2.68 -7.16 -9.80
CA CYS A 129 -3.25 -5.87 -10.15
C CYS A 129 -3.59 -5.11 -8.86
N ARG A 130 -3.05 -3.89 -8.71
CA ARG A 130 -3.41 -3.01 -7.59
C ARG A 130 -4.74 -2.34 -7.86
N VAL A 131 -5.71 -2.52 -6.97
CA VAL A 131 -7.00 -1.84 -7.02
C VAL A 131 -7.05 -0.78 -5.93
N ARG A 132 -7.46 0.43 -6.32
CA ARG A 132 -7.70 1.55 -5.41
C ARG A 132 -9.13 2.02 -5.58
N VAL A 133 -9.93 1.82 -4.54
CA VAL A 133 -11.32 2.28 -4.52
C VAL A 133 -11.38 3.61 -3.79
N ILE A 134 -11.96 4.60 -4.46
CA ILE A 134 -12.12 5.97 -3.94
C ILE A 134 -13.60 6.38 -3.99
N ASP A 135 -14.01 7.26 -3.09
CA ASP A 135 -15.32 7.94 -3.19
C ASP A 135 -15.23 9.31 -2.50
N LEU A 136 -16.29 10.11 -2.55
CA LEU A 136 -16.44 11.33 -1.77
C LEU A 136 -17.19 11.05 -0.47
N ASN A 137 -16.84 11.79 0.59
CA ASN A 137 -17.61 11.75 1.84
C ASN A 137 -19.07 12.20 1.63
N LYS A 138 -19.32 13.15 0.72
CA LYS A 138 -20.66 13.56 0.29
C LYS A 138 -20.71 13.86 -1.21
N LYS A 139 -21.77 13.36 -1.86
CA LYS A 139 -22.07 13.60 -3.29
C LYS A 139 -23.04 14.77 -3.50
N LYS A 140 -23.75 15.17 -2.44
CA LYS A 140 -24.68 16.30 -2.43
C LYS A 140 -24.48 17.10 -1.15
N LEU A 141 -24.42 18.42 -1.28
CA LEU A 141 -24.28 19.38 -0.19
C LEU A 141 -25.31 20.49 -0.37
N THR A 142 -25.90 20.89 0.75
CA THR A 142 -26.76 22.07 0.85
C THR A 142 -26.13 22.98 1.88
N LEU A 143 -25.82 24.22 1.52
CA LEU A 143 -25.14 25.20 2.37
C LEU A 143 -25.89 26.53 2.31
N SER A 144 -25.83 27.31 3.38
CA SER A 144 -26.25 28.71 3.39
C SER A 144 -25.13 29.60 2.85
N VAL A 145 -25.46 30.77 2.30
CA VAL A 145 -24.44 31.76 1.89
C VAL A 145 -23.48 32.07 3.05
N GLY A 146 -22.18 32.03 2.80
CA GLY A 146 -21.13 32.27 3.81
C GLY A 146 -20.65 31.00 4.52
N GLU A 147 -21.44 29.93 4.54
CA GLU A 147 -21.05 28.66 5.16
C GLU A 147 -19.89 27.99 4.43
N SER A 148 -19.16 27.16 5.16
CA SER A 148 -18.08 26.36 4.62
C SER A 148 -18.22 24.90 5.01
N TYR A 149 -17.83 24.00 4.11
CA TYR A 149 -17.83 22.56 4.33
C TYR A 149 -16.52 21.93 3.87
N HIS A 150 -16.02 20.94 4.59
CA HIS A 150 -14.79 20.23 4.21
C HIS A 150 -15.14 18.96 3.42
N LEU A 151 -14.91 19.01 2.11
CA LEU A 151 -15.18 17.91 1.20
C LEU A 151 -13.93 17.04 1.06
N ASN A 152 -14.07 15.76 1.40
CA ASN A 152 -12.96 14.81 1.47
C ASN A 152 -13.13 13.69 0.46
N VAL A 153 -12.02 13.29 -0.18
CA VAL A 153 -11.94 12.05 -0.96
C VAL A 153 -11.54 10.92 -0.01
N LEU A 154 -12.43 9.94 0.13
CA LEU A 154 -12.22 8.73 0.91
C LEU A 154 -11.36 7.74 0.14
N GLY A 155 -10.54 6.97 0.88
CA GLY A 155 -9.65 5.95 0.31
C GLY A 155 -8.21 6.44 0.11
N PRO A 156 -7.41 5.75 -0.73
CA PRO A 156 -5.98 6.00 -0.84
C PRO A 156 -5.61 7.18 -1.76
N ALA A 157 -6.54 8.11 -1.98
CA ALA A 157 -6.33 9.26 -2.85
C ALA A 157 -5.50 10.33 -2.15
N VAL A 158 -4.28 10.56 -2.64
CA VAL A 158 -3.37 11.58 -2.12
C VAL A 158 -3.40 12.79 -3.05
N PHE A 159 -3.67 13.98 -2.49
CA PHE A 159 -3.74 15.26 -3.22
C PHE A 159 -4.65 15.23 -4.47
N PRO A 160 -5.97 15.05 -4.32
CA PRO A 160 -6.90 15.19 -5.44
C PRO A 160 -6.90 16.64 -5.97
N ARG A 161 -7.04 16.79 -7.29
CA ARG A 161 -7.18 18.11 -7.92
C ARG A 161 -8.64 18.54 -7.89
N TRP A 162 -8.93 19.63 -7.17
CA TRP A 162 -10.28 20.17 -7.04
C TRP A 162 -10.57 21.23 -8.11
N LYS A 163 -11.80 21.24 -8.62
CA LYS A 163 -12.31 22.29 -9.51
C LYS A 163 -13.79 22.55 -9.24
N SER A 164 -14.17 23.82 -9.12
CA SER A 164 -15.58 24.21 -9.12
C SER A 164 -16.03 24.54 -10.54
N SER A 165 -17.22 24.08 -10.91
CA SER A 165 -17.83 24.43 -12.21
C SER A 165 -18.29 25.88 -12.25
N ASN A 166 -18.69 26.44 -11.11
CA ASN A 166 -19.04 27.85 -10.94
C ASN A 166 -18.49 28.39 -9.60
N PRO A 167 -17.28 28.99 -9.60
CA PRO A 167 -16.67 29.56 -8.40
C PRO A 167 -17.43 30.73 -7.78
N LYS A 168 -18.32 31.41 -8.53
CA LYS A 168 -19.13 32.52 -8.01
C LYS A 168 -20.20 32.03 -7.03
N VAL A 169 -20.75 30.83 -7.26
CA VAL A 169 -21.74 30.16 -6.39
C VAL A 169 -21.06 29.47 -5.21
N ALA A 170 -20.07 28.61 -5.50
CA ALA A 170 -19.24 27.99 -4.47
C ALA A 170 -17.80 27.81 -4.95
N SER A 171 -16.85 28.24 -4.13
CA SER A 171 -15.41 28.06 -4.37
C SER A 171 -14.86 26.92 -3.54
N ILE A 172 -13.83 26.24 -4.01
CA ILE A 172 -13.14 25.17 -3.28
C ILE A 172 -11.64 25.46 -3.19
N SER A 173 -11.08 25.28 -2.00
CA SER A 173 -9.63 25.35 -1.75
C SER A 173 -8.91 24.08 -2.18
N VAL A 174 -7.59 24.14 -2.36
CA VAL A 174 -6.72 22.99 -2.68
C VAL A 174 -6.85 21.87 -1.64
N PHE A 175 -7.16 22.22 -0.39
CA PHE A 175 -7.37 21.27 0.70
C PHE A 175 -8.80 20.71 0.79
N GLY A 176 -9.70 21.04 -0.13
CA GLY A 176 -11.08 20.52 -0.12
C GLY A 176 -12.09 21.34 0.69
N LYS A 177 -11.69 22.49 1.26
CA LYS A 177 -12.64 23.42 1.91
C LYS A 177 -13.50 24.13 0.86
N VAL A 178 -14.78 23.80 0.84
CA VAL A 178 -15.83 24.44 0.04
C VAL A 178 -16.36 25.65 0.80
N LYS A 179 -16.48 26.81 0.15
CA LYS A 179 -17.11 28.02 0.68
C LYS A 179 -18.27 28.43 -0.22
N ALA A 180 -19.47 28.54 0.36
CA ALA A 180 -20.66 29.04 -0.31
C ALA A 180 -20.59 30.57 -0.42
N ARG A 181 -20.81 31.10 -1.63
CA ARG A 181 -20.63 32.53 -1.94
C ARG A 181 -21.92 33.20 -2.39
N SER A 182 -22.68 32.56 -3.27
CA SER A 182 -23.97 33.08 -3.74
C SER A 182 -24.97 31.96 -3.95
N ARG A 183 -26.26 32.31 -3.87
CA ARG A 183 -27.36 31.38 -4.12
C ARG A 183 -27.24 30.74 -5.50
N GLY A 184 -27.56 29.46 -5.59
CA GLY A 184 -27.54 28.71 -6.84
C GLY A 184 -27.02 27.30 -6.68
N ARG A 185 -26.91 26.60 -7.81
CA ARG A 185 -26.45 25.21 -7.87
C ARG A 185 -25.16 25.13 -8.67
N THR A 186 -24.16 24.43 -8.13
CA THR A 186 -22.87 24.21 -8.80
C THR A 186 -22.37 22.79 -8.55
N VAL A 187 -21.37 22.36 -9.32
CA VAL A 187 -20.76 21.04 -9.18
C VAL A 187 -19.28 21.20 -8.92
N ILE A 188 -18.82 20.58 -7.85
CA ILE A 188 -17.42 20.46 -7.49
C ILE A 188 -16.90 19.11 -7.98
N ARG A 189 -15.75 19.14 -8.62
CA ARG A 189 -15.10 17.98 -9.25
C ARG A 189 -13.77 17.71 -8.58
N ALA A 190 -13.54 16.46 -8.19
CA ALA A 190 -12.27 15.99 -7.66
C ALA A 190 -11.65 15.03 -8.67
N LYS A 191 -10.49 15.37 -9.22
CA LYS A 191 -9.78 14.52 -10.19
C LYS A 191 -8.57 13.86 -9.54
N TRP A 192 -8.48 12.55 -9.65
CA TRP A 192 -7.35 11.78 -9.13
C TRP A 192 -7.03 10.57 -10.01
N LYS A 193 -5.77 10.45 -10.43
CA LYS A 193 -5.27 9.37 -11.31
C LYS A 193 -6.20 9.02 -12.50
N GLY A 194 -6.77 10.04 -13.14
CA GLY A 194 -7.65 9.88 -14.30
C GLY A 194 -9.13 9.64 -13.99
N LYS A 195 -9.50 9.39 -12.72
CA LYS A 195 -10.90 9.33 -12.28
C LYS A 195 -11.39 10.69 -11.80
N GLU A 196 -12.69 10.94 -11.97
CA GLU A 196 -13.35 12.19 -11.61
C GLU A 196 -14.55 11.90 -10.71
N LEU A 197 -14.53 12.45 -9.50
CA LEU A 197 -15.62 12.42 -8.54
C LEU A 197 -16.41 13.74 -8.60
N LYS A 198 -17.72 13.68 -8.41
CA LYS A 198 -18.60 14.85 -8.52
C LYS A 198 -19.41 15.04 -7.23
N CYS A 199 -19.44 16.26 -6.72
CA CYS A 199 -20.32 16.69 -5.65
C CYS A 199 -21.19 17.85 -6.12
N VAL A 200 -22.51 17.70 -5.99
CA VAL A 200 -23.47 18.77 -6.29
C VAL A 200 -23.62 19.64 -5.04
N VAL A 201 -23.36 20.93 -5.16
CA VAL A 201 -23.52 21.92 -4.09
C VAL A 201 -24.70 22.82 -4.44
N THR A 202 -25.64 22.94 -3.51
CA THR A 202 -26.79 23.84 -3.59
C THR A 202 -26.64 24.88 -2.49
N VAL A 203 -26.59 26.15 -2.87
CA VAL A 203 -26.50 27.27 -1.94
C VAL A 203 -27.86 27.94 -1.82
N ARG A 204 -28.38 28.06 -0.60
CA ARG A 204 -29.65 28.71 -0.26
C ARG A 204 -29.43 30.04 0.46
#